data_AF-A0A8C6HIS2-F1
#
_entry.id   AF-A0A8C6HIS2-F1
#
_cell.length_a   1.000
_cell.length_b   1.000
_cell.length_c   1.000
_cell.angle_alpha   90.00
_cell.angle_beta   90.00
_cell.angle_gamma   90.00
#
_symmetry.space_group_name_H-M   'P 1'
#
loop_
_entity.id
_entity.type
_entity.pdbx_description
1 polymer ?
#
loop_
_entity_poly.entity_id
_entity_poly.type
_entity_poly.pdbx_seq_one_letter_code
_entity_poly.pdbx_strand_id
1 'polypeptide(L)'
;MLARRPRDPLQALRRRGQELKLQVDSLVTESQLTGALELSKRREIYQRCIQLKQAVDENKNTLQKLNKADEAAPVGNYEQRKEHSLLEKLACQLQELAVSISRKDALKVEAHSDKEEDDTTEDDEEETEETGGEEEESEGDGGGKQEQASPKQAETETVTYIALGDFAAQQTGDLTFKRGDVLHIIEKKPDGWWLAKDAEGVEGLIPRTYLEPYNKEDKLESSEGSEEGGEEDGEEDVEVVDETADGAQVKQRTDSHWSAVRKAISEQINTVDVLATMGAIPAGFRPSTLSQLLNEAGNQFRASYFLQPELTTSQLAFRDLTWDAKAGTIMSRPSRVSLILTLWSCKMIPLPGTSIQVLSRHIRLCLFDGSKVLSNIHTVRAVWQPKKPKTWTFSPQVTGILPCLLDGDCFIRSNSSTPDLGILFELGISYIRNSTGERGELSCGWVFLKLFDASGVPIPAKTYELFLNGGTPYEKGVEVDPSVSRRAQGSVFRQMISVRRQPQLLVKLRSLNRRSRAMLSLLPETLVGSMCSAHLLIFYRQILGDVLLRDRTNLQSADLISHPVLATFPLLLEQPDVMDALRSSWAEKESTLKRAEKDQGVISDRFCKARCLSHRKLLSLRKSGIDGRETKSS
;
A
#
# COMPACT_ATOMS: atom_id res chain seq x y z
N MET A 1 -0.13 9.83 53.97
CA MET A 1 0.67 10.21 52.78
C MET A 1 1.73 9.13 52.58
N LEU A 2 1.72 8.38 51.48
CA LEU A 2 2.77 7.40 51.20
C LEU A 2 3.96 8.11 50.57
N ALA A 3 5.14 8.00 51.18
CA ALA A 3 6.38 8.55 50.64
C ALA A 3 6.64 7.98 49.24
N ARG A 4 7.07 8.83 48.29
CA ARG A 4 7.50 8.38 46.96
C ARG A 4 8.67 7.40 47.15
N ARG A 5 8.46 6.12 46.82
CA ARG A 5 9.56 5.17 46.62
C ARG A 5 10.50 5.72 45.54
N PRO A 6 11.82 5.42 45.61
CA PRO A 6 12.72 5.62 44.48
C PRO A 6 12.10 4.96 43.24
N ARG A 7 12.13 5.64 42.10
CA ARG A 7 11.54 5.13 40.85
C ARG A 7 12.60 4.40 40.06
N ASP A 8 12.26 3.20 39.61
CA ASP A 8 13.05 2.40 38.66
C ASP A 8 13.46 3.24 37.45
N PRO A 9 14.77 3.43 37.17
CA PRO A 9 15.25 4.32 36.11
C PRO A 9 14.67 4.02 34.73
N LEU A 10 14.57 2.74 34.33
CA LEU A 10 13.95 2.36 33.06
C LEU A 10 12.47 2.74 32.99
N GLN A 11 11.73 2.66 34.11
CA GLN A 11 10.33 3.09 34.15
C GLN A 11 10.19 4.61 34.02
N ALA A 12 11.13 5.37 34.60
CA ALA A 12 11.17 6.83 34.45
C ALA A 12 11.47 7.24 32.98
N LEU A 13 12.45 6.62 32.34
CA LEU A 13 12.80 6.87 30.93
C LEU A 13 11.68 6.49 29.96
N ARG A 14 11.00 5.35 30.16
CA ARG A 14 9.84 4.95 29.35
C ARG A 14 8.68 5.95 29.50
N ARG A 15 8.41 6.42 30.72
CA ARG A 15 7.41 7.47 30.93
C ARG A 15 7.80 8.77 30.21
N ARG A 16 9.07 9.22 30.31
CA ARG A 16 9.57 10.40 29.57
C ARG A 16 9.44 10.19 28.06
N GLY A 17 9.70 9.00 27.54
CA GLY A 17 9.48 8.65 26.13
C GLY A 17 8.02 8.73 25.68
N GLN A 18 7.07 8.31 26.51
CA GLN A 18 5.64 8.46 26.23
C GLN A 18 5.17 9.92 26.32
N GLU A 19 5.74 10.70 27.24
CA GLU A 19 5.47 12.13 27.41
C GLU A 19 6.00 12.93 26.20
N LEU A 20 7.22 12.61 25.73
CA LEU A 20 7.80 13.13 24.48
C LEU A 20 6.95 12.75 23.27
N LYS A 21 6.48 11.50 23.16
CA LYS A 21 5.58 11.09 22.07
C LYS A 21 4.35 11.99 21.97
N LEU A 22 3.67 12.27 23.09
CA LEU A 22 2.48 13.12 23.09
C LEU A 22 2.79 14.56 22.64
N GLN A 23 3.97 15.08 22.98
CA GLN A 23 4.42 16.40 22.53
C GLN A 23 4.74 16.42 21.03
N VAL A 24 5.35 15.36 20.49
CA VAL A 24 5.60 15.19 19.04
C VAL A 24 4.28 15.04 18.26
N ASP A 25 3.36 14.17 18.70
CA ASP A 25 2.05 13.98 18.07
C ASP A 25 1.25 15.32 18.04
N SER A 26 1.35 16.12 19.12
CA SER A 26 0.76 17.46 19.18
C SER A 26 1.40 18.44 18.19
N LEU A 27 2.74 18.48 18.11
CA LEU A 27 3.47 19.39 17.22
C LEU A 27 3.24 19.04 15.73
N VAL A 28 3.17 17.75 15.40
CA VAL A 28 2.81 17.28 14.06
C VAL A 28 1.40 17.76 13.70
N THR A 29 0.44 17.65 14.61
CA THR A 29 -0.94 18.14 14.40
C THR A 29 -0.98 19.66 14.22
N GLU A 30 -0.25 20.42 15.03
CA GLU A 30 -0.12 21.89 14.92
C GLU A 30 0.48 22.31 13.55
N SER A 31 1.48 21.57 13.06
CA SER A 31 2.12 21.81 11.76
C SER A 31 1.22 21.52 10.54
N GLN A 32 0.24 20.61 10.68
CA GLN A 32 -0.72 20.27 9.62
C GLN A 32 -1.84 21.31 9.53
N LEU A 33 -2.27 21.88 10.67
CA LEU A 33 -3.31 22.90 10.73
C LEU A 33 -2.82 24.29 10.30
N THR A 34 -1.53 24.59 10.44
CA THR A 34 -0.90 25.88 10.09
C THR A 34 -0.58 26.05 8.59
N GLY A 35 -1.24 25.28 7.72
CA GLY A 35 -1.07 25.37 6.27
C GLY A 35 -1.33 26.75 5.65
N ALA A 36 -2.04 27.66 6.34
CA ALA A 36 -2.55 28.90 5.75
C ALA A 36 -2.21 30.23 6.47
N LEU A 37 -1.53 30.28 7.63
CA LEU A 37 -1.30 31.56 8.35
C LEU A 37 0.05 31.66 9.11
N GLU A 38 0.61 32.88 9.04
CA GLU A 38 1.74 33.47 9.79
C GLU A 38 3.13 32.80 9.77
N LEU A 39 4.16 33.60 9.44
CA LEU A 39 5.58 33.22 9.49
C LEU A 39 6.11 33.08 10.93
N SER A 40 5.59 33.85 11.89
CA SER A 40 5.94 33.78 13.32
C SER A 40 5.69 32.37 13.88
N LYS A 41 4.47 31.85 13.68
CA LYS A 41 4.06 30.51 14.12
C LYS A 41 4.89 29.39 13.49
N ARG A 42 5.36 29.55 12.24
CA ARG A 42 6.27 28.58 11.62
C ARG A 42 7.63 28.53 12.32
N ARG A 43 8.21 29.68 12.66
CA ARG A 43 9.46 29.76 13.44
C ARG A 43 9.29 29.14 14.83
N GLU A 44 8.17 29.38 15.50
CA GLU A 44 7.85 28.75 16.79
C GLU A 44 7.77 27.22 16.68
N ILE A 45 7.05 26.69 15.68
CA ILE A 45 6.94 25.24 15.45
C ILE A 45 8.32 24.63 15.14
N TYR A 46 9.14 25.30 14.34
CA TYR A 46 10.51 24.88 14.04
C TYR A 46 11.40 24.86 15.30
N GLN A 47 11.32 25.89 16.14
CA GLN A 47 12.07 25.96 17.39
C GLN A 47 11.63 24.88 18.39
N ARG A 48 10.32 24.64 18.54
CA ARG A 48 9.78 23.51 19.32
C ARG A 48 10.22 22.16 18.76
N CYS A 49 10.30 22.02 17.44
CA CYS A 49 10.78 20.79 16.79
C CYS A 49 12.23 20.47 17.17
N ILE A 50 13.12 21.46 17.14
CA ILE A 50 14.52 21.30 17.55
C ILE A 50 14.63 20.93 19.04
N GLN A 51 13.87 21.62 19.91
CA GLN A 51 13.84 21.33 21.35
C GLN A 51 13.36 19.89 21.65
N LEU A 52 12.28 19.44 20.99
CA LEU A 52 11.81 18.07 21.14
C LEU A 52 12.82 17.05 20.60
N LYS A 53 13.54 17.37 19.52
CA LYS A 53 14.57 16.47 18.97
C LYS A 53 15.71 16.31 19.97
N GLN A 54 16.23 17.41 20.51
CA GLN A 54 17.25 17.39 21.57
C GLN A 54 16.78 16.56 22.79
N ALA A 55 15.54 16.75 23.24
CA ALA A 55 14.99 15.98 24.36
C ALA A 55 14.79 14.48 24.07
N VAL A 56 14.50 14.10 22.82
CA VAL A 56 14.45 12.70 22.36
C VAL A 56 15.85 12.10 22.29
N ASP A 57 16.83 12.82 21.75
CA ASP A 57 18.22 12.38 21.65
C ASP A 57 18.89 12.26 23.04
N GLU A 58 18.63 13.19 23.96
CA GLU A 58 18.96 13.05 25.38
C GLU A 58 18.38 11.76 25.98
N ASN A 59 17.08 11.52 25.78
CA ASN A 59 16.39 10.35 26.34
C ASN A 59 16.95 9.05 25.73
N LYS A 60 17.33 9.05 24.45
CA LYS A 60 18.01 7.94 23.76
C LYS A 60 19.40 7.70 24.34
N ASN A 61 20.19 8.75 24.53
CA ASN A 61 21.54 8.67 25.10
C ASN A 61 21.51 8.19 26.56
N THR A 62 20.54 8.63 27.36
CA THR A 62 20.35 8.11 28.73
C THR A 62 19.87 6.66 28.75
N LEU A 63 19.04 6.23 27.80
CA LEU A 63 18.60 4.83 27.68
C LEU A 63 19.74 3.90 27.24
N GLN A 64 20.63 4.37 26.37
CA GLN A 64 21.84 3.63 25.97
C GLN A 64 22.85 3.48 27.11
N LYS A 65 22.97 4.49 27.98
CA LYS A 65 23.86 4.45 29.15
C LYS A 65 23.30 3.63 30.32
N LEU A 66 22.02 3.23 30.28
CA LEU A 66 21.37 2.49 31.35
C LEU A 66 21.66 0.99 31.29
N ASN A 67 22.26 0.47 32.36
CA ASN A 67 22.65 -0.92 32.51
C ASN A 67 21.76 -1.66 33.52
N LYS A 68 21.69 -2.98 33.40
CA LYS A 68 20.88 -3.84 34.27
C LYS A 68 21.27 -3.75 35.76
N ALA A 69 22.47 -3.27 36.07
CA ALA A 69 22.96 -3.04 37.43
C ALA A 69 22.38 -1.76 38.09
N ASP A 70 21.81 -0.84 37.30
CA ASP A 70 21.24 0.43 37.80
C ASP A 70 19.80 0.28 38.31
N GLU A 71 19.20 -0.91 38.14
CA GLU A 71 17.85 -1.24 38.60
C GLU A 71 17.86 -1.85 40.01
N ALA A 72 17.01 -1.33 40.90
CA ALA A 72 16.90 -1.81 42.28
C ALA A 72 16.27 -3.21 42.42
N ALA A 73 15.71 -3.78 41.33
CA ALA A 73 15.10 -5.10 41.30
C ALA A 73 15.42 -5.85 40.00
N PRO A 74 15.51 -7.20 40.01
CA PRO A 74 15.80 -7.97 38.79
C PRO A 74 14.69 -7.86 37.74
N VAL A 75 14.90 -7.03 36.72
CA VAL A 75 13.95 -6.87 35.61
C VAL A 75 14.10 -8.00 34.58
N GLY A 76 13.08 -8.86 34.48
CA GLY A 76 12.97 -9.87 33.43
C GLY A 76 12.78 -9.24 32.04
N ASN A 77 13.47 -9.78 31.04
CA ASN A 77 13.49 -9.29 29.64
C ASN A 77 13.91 -7.82 29.52
N TYR A 78 14.94 -7.40 30.26
CA TYR A 78 15.43 -6.01 30.35
C TYR A 78 15.67 -5.35 28.98
N GLU A 79 16.42 -5.99 28.07
CA GLU A 79 16.72 -5.43 26.74
C GLU A 79 15.47 -5.31 25.85
N GLN A 80 14.51 -6.24 25.93
CA GLN A 80 13.22 -6.11 25.22
C GLN A 80 12.34 -4.99 25.79
N ARG A 81 12.63 -4.50 27.01
CA ARG A 81 11.92 -3.37 27.64
C ARG A 81 12.59 -2.02 27.38
N LYS A 82 13.80 -1.98 26.78
CA LYS A 82 14.40 -0.74 26.28
C LYS A 82 13.73 -0.38 24.94
N GLU A 83 12.82 0.59 24.96
CA GLU A 83 12.02 1.01 23.79
C GLU A 83 12.83 1.89 22.80
N HIS A 84 14.01 1.42 22.36
CA HIS A 84 14.86 2.14 21.39
C HIS A 84 14.09 2.49 20.09
N SER A 85 13.29 1.55 19.60
CA SER A 85 12.48 1.71 18.39
C SER A 85 11.34 2.73 18.50
N LEU A 86 10.99 3.20 19.70
CA LEU A 86 10.07 4.33 19.87
C LEU A 86 10.81 5.65 19.67
N LEU A 87 11.93 5.85 20.37
CA LEU A 87 12.69 7.10 20.31
C LEU A 87 13.28 7.35 18.92
N GLU A 88 13.68 6.30 18.20
CA GLU A 88 14.14 6.41 16.81
C GLU A 88 13.04 6.87 15.85
N LYS A 89 11.80 6.38 16.03
CA LYS A 89 10.66 6.85 15.22
C LYS A 89 10.36 8.33 15.48
N LEU A 90 10.39 8.76 16.74
CA LEU A 90 10.20 10.17 17.10
C LEU A 90 11.30 11.07 16.53
N ALA A 91 12.56 10.64 16.58
CA ALA A 91 13.69 11.37 16.01
C ALA A 91 13.56 11.54 14.48
N CYS A 92 13.17 10.48 13.76
CA CYS A 92 12.91 10.56 12.32
C CYS A 92 11.73 11.49 11.99
N GLN A 93 10.61 11.38 12.70
CA GLN A 93 9.44 12.24 12.49
C GLN A 93 9.75 13.73 12.70
N LEU A 94 10.55 14.05 13.73
CA LEU A 94 11.01 15.42 13.98
C LEU A 94 12.00 15.91 12.91
N GLN A 95 12.90 15.04 12.44
CA GLN A 95 13.82 15.38 11.35
C GLN A 95 13.07 15.70 10.04
N GLU A 96 12.09 14.87 9.67
CA GLU A 96 11.23 15.11 8.50
C GLU A 96 10.44 16.42 8.63
N LEU A 97 9.86 16.67 9.81
CA LEU A 97 9.10 17.88 10.09
C LEU A 97 9.99 19.14 10.00
N ALA A 98 11.19 19.12 10.58
CA ALA A 98 12.16 20.22 10.49
C ALA A 98 12.57 20.53 9.04
N VAL A 99 12.89 19.51 8.24
CA VAL A 99 13.22 19.67 6.81
C VAL A 99 12.01 20.21 6.03
N SER A 100 10.79 19.77 6.35
CA SER A 100 9.57 20.23 5.67
C SER A 100 9.23 21.70 5.95
N ILE A 101 9.63 22.23 7.11
CA ILE A 101 9.45 23.65 7.44
C ILE A 101 10.56 24.49 6.81
N SER A 102 11.82 24.08 6.95
CA SER A 102 12.97 24.79 6.38
C SER A 102 12.86 24.98 4.85
N ARG A 103 12.41 23.94 4.11
CA ARG A 103 12.13 24.06 2.66
C ARG A 103 11.02 25.06 2.31
N LYS A 104 10.03 25.26 3.19
CA LYS A 104 8.91 26.20 2.96
C LYS A 104 9.27 27.65 3.22
N ASP A 105 10.34 27.91 3.96
CA ASP A 105 10.84 29.27 4.18
C ASP A 105 11.82 29.67 3.05
N ALA A 106 12.66 28.76 2.56
CA ALA A 106 13.50 28.99 1.38
C ALA A 106 12.67 29.39 0.14
N LEU A 107 11.60 28.64 -0.16
CA LEU A 107 10.66 28.90 -1.27
C LEU A 107 9.85 30.21 -1.16
N LYS A 108 10.04 31.01 -0.11
CA LYS A 108 9.41 32.33 0.05
C LYS A 108 10.39 33.49 0.00
N VAL A 109 11.69 33.26 0.16
CA VAL A 109 12.71 34.31 0.01
C VAL A 109 12.94 34.61 -1.48
N GLU A 110 12.91 33.58 -2.34
CA GLU A 110 13.04 33.70 -3.80
C GLU A 110 11.77 34.27 -4.49
N ALA A 111 10.70 34.57 -3.75
CA ALA A 111 9.42 35.05 -4.29
C ALA A 111 9.20 36.57 -4.11
N HIS A 112 10.22 37.31 -3.67
CA HIS A 112 10.12 38.74 -3.38
C HIS A 112 11.27 39.62 -3.91
N SER A 113 12.19 39.09 -4.71
CA SER A 113 12.98 39.87 -5.66
C SER A 113 12.31 39.85 -7.04
N ASP A 114 12.57 40.89 -7.84
CA ASP A 114 12.14 41.06 -9.24
C ASP A 114 10.67 41.51 -9.46
N LYS A 115 10.37 42.73 -8.97
CA LYS A 115 9.63 43.75 -9.74
C LYS A 115 10.09 45.16 -9.35
N GLU A 116 10.99 45.73 -10.15
CA GLU A 116 11.17 47.17 -10.29
C GLU A 116 10.74 47.61 -11.71
N GLU A 117 10.75 48.93 -11.94
CA GLU A 117 10.16 49.70 -13.04
C GLU A 117 8.60 49.75 -13.07
N ASP A 118 7.96 50.90 -13.26
CA ASP A 118 8.35 52.32 -13.09
C ASP A 118 7.04 53.14 -13.14
N ASP A 119 6.79 54.05 -12.18
CA ASP A 119 6.04 55.30 -12.43
C ASP A 119 6.21 56.28 -11.25
N THR A 120 6.28 57.57 -11.56
CA THR A 120 6.62 58.69 -10.67
C THR A 120 5.41 59.37 -10.03
N THR A 121 5.53 59.86 -8.79
CA THR A 121 5.15 61.24 -8.35
C THR A 121 5.53 61.50 -6.87
N GLU A 122 6.42 62.48 -6.67
CA GLU A 122 6.43 63.61 -5.70
C GLU A 122 6.00 63.46 -4.21
N ASP A 123 6.80 64.14 -3.36
CA ASP A 123 6.56 64.68 -1.99
C ASP A 123 6.35 63.67 -0.81
N ASP A 124 6.92 63.81 0.41
CA ASP A 124 7.67 64.89 1.10
C ASP A 124 8.75 64.31 2.08
N GLU A 125 9.67 65.18 2.53
CA GLU A 125 10.41 65.34 3.83
C GLU A 125 10.36 64.20 4.89
N GLU A 126 11.38 63.88 5.73
CA GLU A 126 12.52 64.65 6.30
C GLU A 126 13.56 63.69 6.98
N GLU A 127 14.83 64.12 7.14
CA GLU A 127 15.87 63.82 8.18
C GLU A 127 16.00 62.44 8.93
N THR A 128 17.17 61.90 9.39
CA THR A 128 18.54 62.43 9.66
C THR A 128 19.62 61.31 9.79
N GLU A 129 20.88 61.60 9.38
CA GLU A 129 22.20 61.39 10.06
C GLU A 129 22.54 60.04 10.79
N GLU A 130 23.56 59.25 10.38
CA GLU A 130 25.02 59.33 10.75
C GLU A 130 25.41 58.70 12.15
N THR A 131 26.64 58.24 12.50
CA THR A 131 27.96 58.03 11.85
C THR A 131 28.83 56.96 12.58
N GLY A 132 29.87 56.42 11.91
CA GLY A 132 31.22 56.08 12.44
C GLY A 132 31.43 54.92 13.45
N GLY A 133 32.63 54.29 13.58
CA GLY A 133 33.87 54.38 12.80
C GLY A 133 35.12 53.85 13.57
N GLU A 134 36.04 53.16 12.86
CA GLU A 134 37.51 52.95 13.12
C GLU A 134 37.94 52.23 14.44
N GLU A 135 38.82 51.22 14.50
CA GLU A 135 40.15 50.85 13.88
C GLU A 135 41.40 51.24 14.69
N GLU A 136 42.49 50.45 14.51
CA GLU A 136 43.94 50.66 14.80
C GLU A 136 44.69 49.59 15.66
N GLU A 137 45.99 49.44 15.38
CA GLU A 137 46.82 48.24 15.62
C GLU A 137 47.97 48.41 16.67
N SER A 138 48.71 47.32 16.98
CA SER A 138 50.21 47.24 16.93
C SER A 138 50.88 46.22 17.90
N GLU A 139 51.49 45.20 17.28
CA GLU A 139 52.74 44.42 17.56
C GLU A 139 53.39 44.19 18.96
N GLY A 140 53.98 42.98 19.11
CA GLY A 140 55.02 42.63 20.10
C GLY A 140 55.33 41.11 20.21
N ASP A 141 56.42 40.63 19.58
CA ASP A 141 56.80 39.20 19.45
C ASP A 141 57.47 38.55 20.69
N GLY A 142 57.42 37.21 20.79
CA GLY A 142 58.06 36.40 21.83
C GLY A 142 57.59 34.94 21.91
N GLY A 143 57.81 34.14 20.85
CA GLY A 143 57.17 32.83 20.63
C GLY A 143 57.39 31.66 21.63
N GLY A 144 56.46 30.69 21.64
CA GLY A 144 56.43 29.58 22.62
C GLY A 144 55.62 28.31 22.31
N LYS A 145 55.26 28.03 21.04
CA LYS A 145 54.66 26.75 20.52
C LYS A 145 53.31 26.25 21.09
N GLN A 146 52.25 26.40 20.28
CA GLN A 146 51.38 25.29 19.86
C GLN A 146 50.55 25.74 18.63
N GLU A 147 50.60 24.99 17.53
CA GLU A 147 49.92 25.36 16.27
C GLU A 147 48.41 25.13 16.36
N GLN A 148 47.64 26.21 16.22
CA GLN A 148 46.29 26.18 15.67
C GLN A 148 46.30 26.95 14.35
N ALA A 149 45.74 26.36 13.30
CA ALA A 149 45.59 26.98 11.99
C ALA A 149 44.11 27.06 11.60
N SER A 150 43.80 28.13 10.86
CA SER A 150 42.48 28.69 10.53
C SER A 150 41.40 27.72 10.01
N PRO A 151 40.10 28.08 10.15
CA PRO A 151 39.00 27.28 9.63
C PRO A 151 39.04 27.22 8.09
N LYS A 152 39.24 26.00 7.55
CA LYS A 152 39.01 25.73 6.13
C LYS A 152 37.52 25.80 5.80
N GLN A 153 37.25 26.18 4.55
CA GLN A 153 35.92 26.14 3.94
C GLN A 153 35.29 24.76 4.09
N ALA A 154 33.98 24.71 4.33
CA ALA A 154 33.24 23.46 4.44
C ALA A 154 33.12 22.80 3.06
N GLU A 155 33.94 21.78 2.81
CA GLU A 155 33.83 20.92 1.63
C GLU A 155 32.46 20.20 1.67
N THR A 156 31.59 20.54 0.72
CA THR A 156 30.37 19.76 0.46
C THR A 156 30.76 18.38 -0.07
N GLU A 157 30.31 17.31 0.59
CA GLU A 157 30.59 15.92 0.20
C GLU A 157 30.20 15.64 -1.27
N THR A 158 31.16 15.69 -2.18
CA THR A 158 30.96 15.35 -3.59
C THR A 158 30.87 13.85 -3.77
N VAL A 159 29.64 13.31 -3.71
CA VAL A 159 29.41 11.86 -3.90
C VAL A 159 29.66 11.47 -5.35
N THR A 160 30.63 10.58 -5.58
CA THR A 160 30.96 10.00 -6.89
C THR A 160 30.02 8.86 -7.29
N TYR A 161 29.69 8.80 -8.57
CA TYR A 161 28.86 7.75 -9.19
C TYR A 161 29.55 7.20 -10.43
N ILE A 162 29.24 5.96 -10.81
CA ILE A 162 29.65 5.35 -12.08
C ILE A 162 28.46 5.30 -13.05
N ALA A 163 28.72 5.59 -14.32
CA ALA A 163 27.79 5.44 -15.42
C ALA A 163 27.54 3.95 -15.79
N LEU A 164 26.28 3.53 -15.75
CA LEU A 164 25.82 2.18 -16.09
C LEU A 164 25.64 1.93 -17.59
N GLY A 165 25.59 2.99 -18.39
CA GLY A 165 25.35 2.94 -19.83
C GLY A 165 25.81 4.22 -20.52
N ASP A 166 25.91 4.21 -21.84
CA ASP A 166 26.27 5.39 -22.63
C ASP A 166 25.09 6.37 -22.72
N PHE A 167 25.39 7.66 -22.64
CA PHE A 167 24.42 8.74 -22.79
C PHE A 167 25.01 9.87 -23.64
N ALA A 168 24.40 10.14 -24.79
CA ALA A 168 24.72 11.27 -25.63
C ALA A 168 23.81 12.45 -25.29
N ALA A 169 24.40 13.63 -25.10
CA ALA A 169 23.69 14.88 -24.85
C ALA A 169 22.62 15.13 -25.94
N GLN A 170 21.38 15.43 -25.52
CA GLN A 170 20.24 15.63 -26.43
C GLN A 170 19.80 17.09 -26.49
N GLN A 171 20.11 17.87 -25.45
CA GLN A 171 19.79 19.29 -25.34
C GLN A 171 21.03 20.10 -24.91
N THR A 172 21.00 21.40 -25.18
CA THR A 172 22.05 22.33 -24.72
C THR A 172 22.05 22.40 -23.20
N GLY A 173 23.13 21.91 -22.58
CA GLY A 173 23.25 21.78 -21.12
C GLY A 173 23.27 20.34 -20.61
N ASP A 174 23.04 19.33 -21.46
CA ASP A 174 23.26 17.92 -21.12
C ASP A 174 24.76 17.57 -21.18
N LEU A 175 25.23 16.69 -20.29
CA LEU A 175 26.60 16.16 -20.32
C LEU A 175 26.63 14.80 -21.03
N THR A 176 27.55 14.60 -21.97
CA THR A 176 27.75 13.31 -22.65
C THR A 176 28.72 12.44 -21.85
N PHE A 177 28.38 11.17 -21.64
CA PHE A 177 29.24 10.21 -20.92
C PHE A 177 29.05 8.78 -21.45
N LYS A 178 30.01 7.90 -21.15
CA LYS A 178 30.02 6.49 -21.52
C LYS A 178 29.90 5.58 -20.31
N ARG A 179 29.52 4.33 -20.55
CA ARG A 179 29.47 3.28 -19.53
C ARG A 179 30.85 3.09 -18.89
N GLY A 180 30.91 3.22 -17.55
CA GLY A 180 32.12 3.13 -16.76
C GLY A 180 32.70 4.48 -16.32
N ASP A 181 32.25 5.59 -16.90
CA ASP A 181 32.73 6.92 -16.54
C ASP A 181 32.36 7.29 -15.09
N VAL A 182 33.29 7.95 -14.39
CA VAL A 182 33.09 8.42 -13.01
C VAL A 182 32.63 9.87 -13.04
N LEU A 183 31.44 10.12 -12.48
CA LEU A 183 30.74 11.40 -12.52
C LEU A 183 30.56 11.94 -11.09
N HIS A 184 30.88 13.21 -10.89
CA HIS A 184 30.78 13.90 -9.61
C HIS A 184 29.46 14.67 -9.56
N ILE A 185 28.58 14.34 -8.62
CA ILE A 185 27.25 14.96 -8.56
C ILE A 185 27.30 16.24 -7.73
N ILE A 186 27.00 17.37 -8.39
CA ILE A 186 26.93 18.70 -7.80
C ILE A 186 25.53 18.92 -7.21
N GLU A 187 24.47 18.60 -7.97
CA GLU A 187 23.08 18.89 -7.57
C GLU A 187 22.14 17.72 -7.87
N LYS A 188 21.25 17.40 -6.92
CA LYS A 188 20.27 16.30 -7.01
C LYS A 188 18.83 16.82 -7.07
N LYS A 189 18.34 17.12 -8.28
CA LYS A 189 16.95 17.59 -8.48
C LYS A 189 15.94 16.43 -8.36
N PRO A 190 14.68 16.72 -7.96
CA PRO A 190 13.64 15.71 -7.73
C PRO A 190 12.95 15.22 -9.02
N ASP A 191 13.19 15.87 -10.15
CA ASP A 191 12.71 15.50 -11.49
C ASP A 191 13.45 14.30 -12.11
N GLY A 192 14.62 13.94 -11.55
CA GLY A 192 15.46 12.84 -12.01
C GLY A 192 16.68 13.27 -12.84
N TRP A 193 16.86 14.57 -13.10
CA TRP A 193 18.03 15.13 -13.80
C TRP A 193 19.00 15.74 -12.78
N TRP A 194 20.22 15.24 -12.74
CA TRP A 194 21.23 15.67 -11.78
C TRP A 194 22.27 16.52 -12.48
N LEU A 195 22.73 17.60 -11.84
CA LEU A 195 23.87 18.36 -12.33
C LEU A 195 25.13 17.63 -11.92
N ALA A 196 25.97 17.29 -12.90
CA ALA A 196 27.18 16.52 -12.69
C ALA A 196 28.37 17.10 -13.45
N LYS A 197 29.55 16.69 -13.00
CA LYS A 197 30.84 17.05 -13.58
C LYS A 197 31.61 15.79 -13.95
N ASP A 198 32.10 15.73 -15.18
CA ASP A 198 32.97 14.65 -15.64
C ASP A 198 34.41 14.80 -15.11
N ALA A 199 35.29 13.90 -15.56
CA ALA A 199 36.72 13.93 -15.23
C ALA A 199 37.50 15.05 -15.95
N GLU A 200 36.95 15.63 -17.02
CA GLU A 200 37.54 16.73 -17.79
C GLU A 200 37.14 18.11 -17.22
N GLY A 201 36.16 18.13 -16.31
CA GLY A 201 35.66 19.32 -15.64
C GLY A 201 34.48 19.99 -16.36
N VAL A 202 33.86 19.31 -17.34
CA VAL A 202 32.66 19.80 -18.01
C VAL A 202 31.44 19.50 -17.14
N GLU A 203 30.58 20.52 -16.96
CA GLU A 203 29.37 20.43 -16.17
C GLU A 203 28.13 20.35 -17.06
N GLY A 204 27.19 19.49 -16.70
CA GLY A 204 25.91 19.38 -17.40
C GLY A 204 24.93 18.44 -16.72
N LEU A 205 23.71 18.42 -17.23
CA LEU A 205 22.61 17.61 -16.73
C LEU A 205 22.77 16.16 -17.20
N ILE A 206 22.56 15.22 -16.27
CA ILE A 206 22.58 13.79 -16.53
C ILE A 206 21.37 13.08 -15.91
N PRO A 207 20.80 12.08 -16.57
CA PRO A 207 19.69 11.30 -16.01
C PRO A 207 20.19 10.37 -14.90
N ARG A 208 19.63 10.51 -13.68
CA ARG A 208 19.94 9.65 -12.52
C ARG A 208 19.88 8.15 -12.83
N THR A 209 18.99 7.74 -13.75
CA THR A 209 18.76 6.32 -14.08
C THR A 209 19.97 5.62 -14.69
N TYR A 210 20.99 6.35 -15.10
CA TYR A 210 22.23 5.83 -15.66
C TYR A 210 23.36 5.73 -14.60
N LEU A 211 23.09 5.91 -13.31
CA LEU A 211 24.11 6.07 -12.27
C LEU A 211 23.99 5.08 -11.12
N GLU A 212 25.13 4.54 -10.68
CA GLU A 212 25.27 3.75 -9.45
C GLU A 212 26.28 4.42 -8.49
N PRO A 213 26.02 4.46 -7.16
CA PRO A 213 26.97 5.03 -6.20
C PRO A 213 28.29 4.29 -6.21
N TYR A 214 29.40 5.02 -6.30
CA TYR A 214 30.73 4.41 -6.35
C TYR A 214 31.44 4.53 -4.99
N ASN A 215 31.35 3.46 -4.19
CA ASN A 215 32.13 3.29 -2.97
C ASN A 215 33.48 2.62 -3.31
N LYS A 216 34.59 3.22 -2.85
CA LYS A 216 35.96 2.71 -3.12
C LYS A 216 36.44 1.63 -2.15
N GLU A 217 35.64 1.23 -1.17
CA GLU A 217 36.12 0.45 -0.01
C GLU A 217 35.90 -1.08 -0.12
N ASP A 218 35.02 -1.55 -1.01
CA ASP A 218 34.62 -2.98 -1.10
C ASP A 218 35.48 -3.85 -2.04
N LYS A 219 36.76 -3.49 -2.31
CA LYS A 219 37.62 -4.21 -3.28
C LYS A 219 39.05 -4.57 -2.81
N LEU A 220 39.33 -4.56 -1.51
CA LEU A 220 40.66 -4.89 -0.98
C LEU A 220 40.74 -6.16 -0.11
N GLU A 221 39.64 -6.88 0.13
CA GLU A 221 39.63 -8.14 0.90
C GLU A 221 38.98 -9.31 0.14
N SER A 222 39.61 -9.75 -0.96
CA SER A 222 39.36 -11.08 -1.57
C SER A 222 40.37 -11.43 -2.67
N SER A 223 41.68 -11.36 -2.37
CA SER A 223 42.70 -11.96 -3.23
C SER A 223 43.95 -12.32 -2.42
N GLU A 224 44.07 -13.60 -2.03
CA GLU A 224 45.33 -14.36 -1.93
C GLU A 224 45.07 -15.83 -1.50
N GLY A 225 45.62 -16.78 -2.27
CA GLY A 225 45.61 -18.23 -1.99
C GLY A 225 44.31 -18.99 -2.39
N SER A 226 44.37 -20.09 -3.14
CA SER A 226 45.48 -20.77 -3.82
C SER A 226 44.94 -21.72 -4.91
N GLU A 227 45.74 -21.99 -5.95
CA GLU A 227 45.41 -22.89 -7.06
C GLU A 227 45.49 -24.38 -6.68
N GLU A 228 44.66 -25.24 -7.29
CA GLU A 228 45.06 -26.42 -8.10
C GLU A 228 43.90 -27.42 -8.36
N GLY A 229 43.77 -27.88 -9.61
CA GLY A 229 42.96 -29.03 -10.08
C GLY A 229 41.43 -28.82 -10.18
N GLY A 230 40.72 -29.13 -11.27
CA GLY A 230 41.12 -29.64 -12.59
C GLY A 230 40.09 -30.66 -13.13
N GLU A 231 39.54 -30.43 -14.34
CA GLU A 231 38.78 -31.39 -15.19
C GLU A 231 37.47 -32.00 -14.58
N GLU A 232 36.45 -32.48 -15.29
CA GLU A 232 35.83 -32.17 -16.59
C GLU A 232 34.51 -31.36 -16.28
N ASP A 233 33.65 -30.88 -17.18
CA ASP A 233 33.40 -31.08 -18.63
C ASP A 233 32.69 -29.81 -19.20
N GLY A 234 32.42 -29.73 -20.51
CA GLY A 234 31.65 -28.64 -21.14
C GLY A 234 30.98 -29.05 -22.46
N GLU A 235 29.67 -29.36 -22.40
CA GLU A 235 28.88 -29.73 -23.59
C GLU A 235 28.55 -28.54 -24.50
N GLU A 236 28.58 -28.85 -25.79
CA GLU A 236 28.59 -27.98 -26.98
C GLU A 236 27.43 -26.98 -27.11
N ASP A 237 27.74 -25.78 -27.62
CA ASP A 237 26.76 -24.83 -28.16
C ASP A 237 25.98 -25.44 -29.33
N VAL A 238 24.65 -25.30 -29.32
CA VAL A 238 23.81 -25.50 -30.51
C VAL A 238 23.09 -24.21 -30.83
N GLU A 239 23.61 -23.49 -31.83
CA GLU A 239 22.90 -22.39 -32.47
C GLU A 239 21.62 -22.91 -33.14
N VAL A 240 20.49 -22.27 -32.84
CA VAL A 240 19.28 -22.37 -33.67
C VAL A 240 18.84 -20.95 -34.05
N VAL A 241 19.12 -20.60 -35.30
CA VAL A 241 18.58 -19.42 -35.98
C VAL A 241 17.12 -19.70 -36.32
N ASP A 242 16.22 -18.78 -35.98
CA ASP A 242 15.07 -18.47 -36.83
C ASP A 242 14.70 -16.99 -36.73
N GLU A 243 14.49 -16.36 -37.88
CA GLU A 243 14.10 -14.96 -38.01
C GLU A 243 12.58 -14.86 -38.19
N THR A 244 11.87 -14.25 -37.24
CA THR A 244 10.62 -13.55 -37.58
C THR A 244 10.47 -12.25 -36.79
N ALA A 245 10.28 -11.17 -37.52
CA ALA A 245 10.03 -9.85 -36.96
C ALA A 245 8.55 -9.70 -36.56
N ASP A 246 8.29 -9.24 -35.33
CA ASP A 246 7.60 -7.95 -35.15
C ASP A 246 7.94 -7.32 -33.79
N GLY A 247 8.00 -5.99 -33.75
CA GLY A 247 8.54 -5.23 -32.62
C GLY A 247 7.53 -4.97 -31.49
N ALA A 248 7.74 -5.60 -30.34
CA ALA A 248 7.06 -5.23 -29.08
C ALA A 248 8.07 -4.87 -27.99
N GLN A 249 8.41 -3.57 -27.89
CA GLN A 249 9.31 -3.07 -26.85
C GLN A 249 8.81 -3.39 -25.44
N VAL A 250 9.68 -3.99 -24.62
CA VAL A 250 9.44 -4.23 -23.20
C VAL A 250 9.43 -2.91 -22.45
N LYS A 251 8.25 -2.36 -22.20
CA LYS A 251 8.08 -1.17 -21.33
C LYS A 251 8.53 -1.50 -19.90
N GLN A 252 9.69 -0.99 -19.48
CA GLN A 252 10.07 -0.97 -18.07
C GLN A 252 9.06 -0.13 -17.27
N ARG A 253 8.59 -0.65 -16.13
CA ARG A 253 7.61 0.05 -15.26
C ARG A 253 8.30 0.98 -14.29
N THR A 254 8.07 2.27 -14.44
CA THR A 254 8.39 3.32 -13.45
C THR A 254 7.17 3.58 -12.57
N ASP A 255 7.05 2.88 -11.44
CA ASP A 255 6.05 3.18 -10.40
C ASP A 255 6.68 3.07 -9.00
N SER A 256 6.52 4.11 -8.19
CA SER A 256 6.98 4.17 -6.78
C SER A 256 6.37 3.08 -5.89
N HIS A 257 5.16 2.63 -6.23
CA HIS A 257 4.49 1.50 -5.58
C HIS A 257 5.28 0.19 -5.74
N TRP A 258 6.03 0.02 -6.84
CA TRP A 258 6.79 -1.21 -7.09
C TRP A 258 8.06 -1.29 -6.24
N SER A 259 8.62 -0.18 -5.77
CA SER A 259 9.70 -0.20 -4.76
C SER A 259 9.21 -0.66 -3.37
N ALA A 260 8.02 -0.24 -2.95
CA ALA A 260 7.44 -0.69 -1.68
C ALA A 260 7.16 -2.21 -1.71
N VAL A 261 6.44 -2.66 -2.76
CA VAL A 261 6.13 -4.08 -2.96
C VAL A 261 7.40 -4.93 -3.08
N ARG A 262 8.45 -4.48 -3.81
CA ARG A 262 9.74 -5.20 -3.87
C ARG A 262 10.43 -5.29 -2.51
N LYS A 263 10.37 -4.25 -1.67
CA LYS A 263 10.96 -4.27 -0.33
C LYS A 263 10.25 -5.26 0.59
N ALA A 264 8.91 -5.24 0.63
CA ALA A 264 8.12 -6.18 1.42
C ALA A 264 8.24 -7.63 0.90
N ILE A 265 8.31 -7.82 -0.42
CA ILE A 265 8.68 -9.09 -1.05
C ILE A 265 10.05 -9.55 -0.53
N SER A 266 11.10 -8.72 -0.57
CA SER A 266 12.44 -9.10 -0.09
C SER A 266 12.49 -9.45 1.40
N GLU A 267 11.75 -8.75 2.26
CA GLU A 267 11.71 -9.02 3.70
C GLU A 267 10.93 -10.32 4.03
N GLN A 268 9.83 -10.59 3.32
CA GLN A 268 9.02 -11.80 3.52
C GLN A 268 9.56 -13.04 2.78
N ILE A 269 10.26 -12.87 1.66
CA ILE A 269 10.97 -13.92 0.92
C ILE A 269 11.83 -14.74 1.89
N ASN A 270 12.62 -14.09 2.74
CA ASN A 270 13.47 -14.78 3.73
C ASN A 270 12.69 -15.77 4.62
N THR A 271 11.44 -15.45 5.00
CA THR A 271 10.61 -16.36 5.81
C THR A 271 9.99 -17.49 4.99
N VAL A 272 9.66 -17.24 3.72
CA VAL A 272 9.00 -18.21 2.83
C VAL A 272 10.03 -19.16 2.19
N ASP A 273 11.23 -18.70 1.90
CA ASP A 273 12.34 -19.52 1.43
C ASP A 273 12.85 -20.45 2.53
N VAL A 274 12.85 -20.02 3.80
CA VAL A 274 13.05 -20.93 4.95
C VAL A 274 11.95 -21.98 5.01
N LEU A 275 10.68 -21.64 4.73
CA LEU A 275 9.61 -22.64 4.67
C LEU A 275 9.79 -23.59 3.46
N ALA A 276 10.22 -23.09 2.30
CA ALA A 276 10.43 -23.90 1.10
C ALA A 276 11.61 -24.86 1.27
N THR A 277 12.75 -24.40 1.79
CA THR A 277 13.93 -25.22 2.10
C THR A 277 13.67 -26.25 3.19
N MET A 278 12.83 -25.94 4.19
CA MET A 278 12.33 -26.91 5.17
C MET A 278 11.29 -27.91 4.61
N GLY A 279 10.93 -27.83 3.32
CA GLY A 279 9.86 -28.65 2.72
C GLY A 279 8.46 -28.38 3.28
N ALA A 280 8.28 -27.26 4.00
CA ALA A 280 7.03 -26.87 4.63
C ALA A 280 5.96 -26.40 3.63
N ILE A 281 6.36 -25.98 2.44
CA ILE A 281 5.47 -25.47 1.39
C ILE A 281 5.88 -26.00 0.01
N PRO A 282 4.93 -26.23 -0.92
CA PRO A 282 5.20 -26.56 -2.31
C PRO A 282 6.00 -25.46 -3.03
N ALA A 283 6.90 -25.85 -3.93
CA ALA A 283 7.83 -24.93 -4.62
C ALA A 283 7.17 -23.79 -5.42
N GLY A 284 5.93 -23.98 -5.88
CA GLY A 284 5.16 -22.95 -6.58
C GLY A 284 4.45 -21.94 -5.68
N PHE A 285 4.52 -22.08 -4.35
CA PHE A 285 3.88 -21.16 -3.41
C PHE A 285 4.76 -19.92 -3.15
N ARG A 286 4.13 -18.78 -2.88
CA ARG A 286 4.78 -17.47 -2.61
C ARG A 286 4.01 -16.71 -1.52
N PRO A 287 4.55 -15.61 -0.95
CA PRO A 287 3.71 -14.63 -0.24
C PRO A 287 2.53 -14.18 -1.13
N SER A 288 1.35 -13.95 -0.53
CA SER A 288 0.17 -13.50 -1.30
C SER A 288 0.33 -12.04 -1.75
N THR A 289 0.44 -11.83 -3.06
CA THR A 289 0.61 -10.51 -3.69
C THR A 289 -0.59 -9.60 -3.42
N LEU A 290 -1.82 -10.14 -3.50
CA LEU A 290 -3.02 -9.35 -3.21
C LEU A 290 -3.21 -9.10 -1.70
N SER A 291 -2.58 -9.91 -0.82
CA SER A 291 -2.53 -9.62 0.62
C SER A 291 -1.58 -8.47 0.94
N GLN A 292 -0.36 -8.50 0.38
CA GLN A 292 0.63 -7.43 0.49
C GLN A 292 0.03 -6.07 0.07
N LEU A 293 -0.59 -6.02 -1.12
CA LEU A 293 -1.28 -4.80 -1.60
C LEU A 293 -2.39 -4.31 -0.64
N LEU A 294 -3.18 -5.21 -0.04
CA LEU A 294 -4.21 -4.86 0.94
C LEU A 294 -3.68 -4.33 2.27
N ASN A 295 -2.43 -4.67 2.63
CA ASN A 295 -1.79 -4.27 3.88
C ASN A 295 -0.95 -3.00 3.71
N GLU A 296 -0.20 -2.89 2.61
CA GLU A 296 0.78 -1.81 2.37
C GLU A 296 0.15 -0.55 1.76
N ALA A 297 -0.79 -0.69 0.81
CA ALA A 297 -1.43 0.46 0.15
C ALA A 297 -2.58 1.06 0.98
N GLY A 298 -2.64 0.75 2.28
CA GLY A 298 -3.64 1.24 3.23
C GLY A 298 -5.08 0.95 2.80
N ASN A 299 -5.80 1.99 2.37
CA ASN A 299 -7.19 1.88 1.94
C ASN A 299 -7.37 1.76 0.43
N GLN A 300 -6.33 1.95 -0.40
CA GLN A 300 -6.46 2.11 -1.85
C GLN A 300 -7.17 0.95 -2.54
N PHE A 301 -6.94 -0.30 -2.11
CA PHE A 301 -7.57 -1.50 -2.68
C PHE A 301 -8.77 -2.04 -1.87
N ARG A 302 -9.31 -1.24 -0.94
CA ARG A 302 -10.46 -1.61 -0.12
C ARG A 302 -11.78 -1.20 -0.77
N ALA A 303 -12.84 -1.97 -0.54
CA ALA A 303 -14.16 -1.66 -1.11
C ALA A 303 -14.72 -0.32 -0.60
N SER A 304 -14.37 0.05 0.63
CA SER A 304 -14.68 1.36 1.23
C SER A 304 -14.12 2.56 0.46
N TYR A 305 -12.94 2.44 -0.17
CA TYR A 305 -12.35 3.50 -0.99
C TYR A 305 -13.14 3.72 -2.29
N PHE A 306 -13.38 2.64 -3.05
CA PHE A 306 -14.11 2.70 -4.32
C PHE A 306 -15.59 3.09 -4.18
N LEU A 307 -16.17 3.04 -2.98
CA LEU A 307 -17.56 3.49 -2.75
C LEU A 307 -17.69 4.99 -2.50
N GLN A 308 -16.63 5.67 -2.07
CA GLN A 308 -16.65 7.11 -1.87
C GLN A 308 -16.89 7.81 -3.21
N PRO A 309 -17.60 8.95 -3.23
CA PRO A 309 -17.78 9.71 -4.45
C PRO A 309 -16.48 10.42 -4.81
N GLU A 310 -16.09 10.35 -6.07
CA GLU A 310 -14.89 10.97 -6.60
C GLU A 310 -15.19 12.41 -7.02
N LEU A 311 -14.25 13.32 -6.81
CA LEU A 311 -14.37 14.69 -7.33
C LEU A 311 -14.02 14.76 -8.83
N THR A 312 -14.65 15.71 -9.52
CA THR A 312 -14.23 16.15 -10.86
C THR A 312 -12.88 16.86 -10.82
N THR A 313 -12.24 17.06 -11.97
CA THR A 313 -10.94 17.77 -12.08
C THR A 313 -10.97 19.18 -11.49
N SER A 314 -12.11 19.88 -11.62
CA SER A 314 -12.35 21.20 -11.00
C SER A 314 -12.58 21.16 -9.48
N GLN A 315 -12.82 19.98 -8.92
CA GLN A 315 -13.25 19.74 -7.54
C GLN A 315 -14.61 20.38 -7.14
N LEU A 316 -15.36 20.96 -8.08
CA LEU A 316 -16.64 21.64 -7.82
C LEU A 316 -17.88 20.71 -7.84
N ALA A 317 -17.72 19.48 -8.33
CA ALA A 317 -18.78 18.49 -8.43
C ALA A 317 -18.23 17.07 -8.31
N PHE A 318 -19.08 16.10 -7.97
CA PHE A 318 -18.73 14.68 -8.00
C PHE A 318 -18.77 14.12 -9.42
N ARG A 319 -17.75 13.35 -9.79
CA ARG A 319 -17.59 12.69 -11.09
C ARG A 319 -18.58 11.55 -11.28
N ASP A 320 -18.84 10.79 -10.22
CA ASP A 320 -19.50 9.48 -10.26
C ASP A 320 -20.79 9.40 -9.41
N LEU A 321 -21.18 10.50 -8.76
CA LEU A 321 -22.39 10.65 -7.96
C LEU A 321 -23.19 11.88 -8.43
N THR A 322 -24.41 11.65 -8.92
CA THR A 322 -25.29 12.70 -9.48
C THR A 322 -26.74 12.38 -9.18
N TRP A 323 -27.60 13.40 -9.05
CA TRP A 323 -29.00 13.24 -8.64
C TRP A 323 -30.00 13.27 -9.82
N ASP A 324 -30.95 12.34 -9.85
CA ASP A 324 -32.11 12.37 -10.75
C ASP A 324 -33.31 12.96 -10.01
N ALA A 325 -33.65 14.22 -10.32
CA ALA A 325 -34.80 14.91 -9.74
C ALA A 325 -36.16 14.32 -10.15
N LYS A 326 -36.24 13.60 -11.29
CA LYS A 326 -37.49 12.97 -11.78
C LYS A 326 -37.72 11.61 -11.13
N ALA A 327 -36.66 10.83 -10.95
CA ALA A 327 -36.73 9.51 -10.35
C ALA A 327 -36.56 9.53 -8.81
N GLY A 328 -36.14 10.65 -8.21
CA GLY A 328 -35.96 10.78 -6.76
C GLY A 328 -34.82 9.92 -6.20
N THR A 329 -33.82 9.62 -7.02
CA THR A 329 -32.72 8.69 -6.72
C THR A 329 -31.43 9.16 -7.40
N ILE A 330 -30.30 8.51 -7.14
CA ILE A 330 -29.05 8.80 -7.86
C ILE A 330 -29.12 8.30 -9.31
N MET A 331 -28.47 9.01 -10.23
CA MET A 331 -28.50 8.63 -11.65
C MET A 331 -27.84 7.26 -11.89
N SER A 332 -28.46 6.48 -12.76
CA SER A 332 -27.95 5.19 -13.23
C SER A 332 -26.70 5.36 -14.09
N ARG A 333 -25.62 4.67 -13.73
CA ARG A 333 -24.34 4.65 -14.46
C ARG A 333 -24.05 3.27 -15.07
N PRO A 334 -24.24 3.08 -16.39
CA PRO A 334 -23.79 1.86 -17.06
C PRO A 334 -22.25 1.82 -17.09
N SER A 335 -21.68 0.62 -16.99
CA SER A 335 -20.23 0.38 -17.07
C SER A 335 -19.91 -0.53 -18.26
N ARG A 336 -18.78 -0.32 -18.96
CA ARG A 336 -18.33 -1.13 -20.11
C ARG A 336 -18.42 -2.64 -19.84
N VAL A 337 -17.98 -3.07 -18.65
CA VAL A 337 -18.13 -4.43 -18.13
C VAL A 337 -19.13 -4.40 -16.98
N SER A 338 -20.14 -5.28 -17.04
CA SER A 338 -21.07 -5.51 -15.93
C SER A 338 -21.63 -6.93 -15.98
N LEU A 339 -21.12 -7.80 -15.10
CA LEU A 339 -21.41 -9.24 -15.10
C LEU A 339 -21.48 -9.84 -13.69
N ILE A 340 -21.95 -11.08 -13.58
CA ILE A 340 -21.84 -11.90 -12.36
C ILE A 340 -20.83 -13.01 -12.61
N LEU A 341 -19.89 -13.15 -11.68
CA LEU A 341 -18.95 -14.25 -11.56
C LEU A 341 -19.44 -15.17 -10.44
N THR A 342 -19.60 -16.47 -10.72
CA THR A 342 -19.83 -17.49 -9.70
C THR A 342 -18.56 -18.33 -9.54
N LEU A 343 -17.96 -18.34 -8.36
CA LEU A 343 -16.93 -19.30 -7.96
C LEU A 343 -17.59 -20.66 -7.66
N TRP A 344 -17.07 -21.76 -8.22
CA TRP A 344 -17.62 -23.11 -8.01
C TRP A 344 -16.73 -23.95 -7.10
N SER A 345 -15.51 -24.22 -7.55
CA SER A 345 -14.56 -25.06 -6.81
C SER A 345 -13.14 -24.88 -7.31
N CYS A 346 -12.17 -25.12 -6.43
CA CYS A 346 -10.78 -25.40 -6.81
C CYS A 346 -10.52 -26.90 -6.66
N LYS A 347 -9.71 -27.48 -7.55
CA LYS A 347 -9.30 -28.90 -7.48
C LYS A 347 -7.79 -29.01 -7.57
N MET A 348 -7.28 -30.14 -7.07
CA MET A 348 -5.86 -30.51 -7.10
C MET A 348 -4.90 -29.53 -6.41
N ILE A 349 -5.42 -28.61 -5.57
CA ILE A 349 -4.57 -27.64 -4.86
C ILE A 349 -3.58 -28.39 -3.96
N PRO A 350 -2.27 -28.12 -4.07
CA PRO A 350 -1.28 -28.74 -3.22
C PRO A 350 -1.54 -28.47 -1.74
N LEU A 351 -1.12 -29.41 -0.90
CA LEU A 351 -1.22 -29.25 0.55
C LEU A 351 0.09 -28.65 1.07
N PRO A 352 0.03 -27.69 1.99
CA PRO A 352 1.21 -27.32 2.76
C PRO A 352 1.65 -28.49 3.67
N GLY A 353 2.91 -28.46 4.07
CA GLY A 353 3.52 -29.40 5.01
C GLY A 353 3.02 -29.23 6.44
N THR A 354 3.35 -30.21 7.28
CA THR A 354 2.84 -30.36 8.66
C THR A 354 3.37 -29.31 9.65
N SER A 355 4.35 -28.50 9.27
CA SER A 355 4.94 -27.43 10.09
C SER A 355 4.10 -26.14 10.11
N ILE A 356 3.09 -26.02 9.25
CA ILE A 356 2.12 -24.91 9.27
C ILE A 356 0.68 -25.41 9.42
N GLN A 357 -0.08 -24.78 10.31
CA GLN A 357 -1.51 -25.02 10.51
C GLN A 357 -2.32 -24.03 9.68
N VAL A 358 -3.12 -24.53 8.73
CA VAL A 358 -3.99 -23.71 7.89
C VAL A 358 -5.23 -23.25 8.66
N LEU A 359 -5.37 -21.94 8.85
CA LEU A 359 -6.50 -21.29 9.52
C LEU A 359 -7.63 -20.94 8.55
N SER A 360 -7.29 -20.54 7.31
CA SER A 360 -8.28 -20.20 6.28
C SER A 360 -7.80 -20.59 4.89
N ARG A 361 -8.78 -20.76 3.99
CA ARG A 361 -8.61 -20.98 2.55
C ARG A 361 -9.55 -20.00 1.85
N HIS A 362 -9.08 -19.28 0.85
CA HIS A 362 -9.85 -18.22 0.20
C HIS A 362 -9.34 -17.95 -1.22
N ILE A 363 -10.13 -17.21 -1.98
CA ILE A 363 -9.72 -16.57 -3.22
C ILE A 363 -9.76 -15.07 -3.01
N ARG A 364 -8.69 -14.38 -3.39
CA ARG A 364 -8.73 -12.94 -3.67
C ARG A 364 -8.91 -12.73 -5.15
N LEU A 365 -9.80 -11.81 -5.51
CA LEU A 365 -10.03 -11.46 -6.91
C LEU A 365 -10.22 -9.95 -7.10
N CYS A 366 -9.70 -9.45 -8.21
CA CYS A 366 -9.75 -8.03 -8.57
C CYS A 366 -9.71 -7.86 -10.10
N LEU A 367 -10.06 -6.68 -10.57
CA LEU A 367 -9.82 -6.28 -11.96
C LEU A 367 -8.35 -5.94 -12.14
N PHE A 368 -7.78 -6.40 -13.24
CA PHE A 368 -6.36 -6.32 -13.55
C PHE A 368 -6.18 -6.14 -15.06
N ASP A 369 -5.24 -5.32 -15.50
CA ASP A 369 -4.92 -5.07 -16.93
C ASP A 369 -3.70 -5.88 -17.42
N GLY A 370 -3.37 -6.99 -16.73
CA GLY A 370 -2.10 -7.70 -16.92
C GLY A 370 -0.90 -7.03 -16.23
N SER A 371 -1.10 -5.88 -15.57
CA SER A 371 -0.02 -5.00 -15.15
C SER A 371 -0.20 -4.37 -13.76
N LYS A 372 -1.38 -3.83 -13.47
CA LYS A 372 -1.77 -3.12 -12.26
C LYS A 372 -3.17 -3.56 -11.83
N VAL A 373 -3.41 -3.56 -10.52
CA VAL A 373 -4.75 -3.78 -9.95
C VAL A 373 -5.59 -2.52 -10.15
N LEU A 374 -6.78 -2.68 -10.75
CA LEU A 374 -7.68 -1.59 -11.15
C LEU A 374 -8.90 -1.39 -10.24
N SER A 375 -9.20 -2.35 -9.37
CA SER A 375 -10.37 -2.33 -8.48
C SER A 375 -9.98 -2.61 -7.03
N ASN A 376 -10.98 -2.56 -6.14
CA ASN A 376 -10.84 -3.18 -4.84
C ASN A 376 -10.55 -4.69 -4.98
N ILE A 377 -9.85 -5.24 -4.00
CA ILE A 377 -9.55 -6.67 -3.89
C ILE A 377 -10.66 -7.31 -3.05
N HIS A 378 -11.48 -8.15 -3.68
CA HIS A 378 -12.55 -8.87 -3.02
C HIS A 378 -12.08 -10.24 -2.55
N THR A 379 -12.47 -10.66 -1.35
CA THR A 379 -12.06 -11.94 -0.75
C THR A 379 -13.27 -12.85 -0.55
N VAL A 380 -13.23 -14.05 -1.11
CA VAL A 380 -14.24 -15.11 -0.88
C VAL A 380 -13.57 -16.29 -0.18
N ARG A 381 -14.05 -16.64 1.02
CA ARG A 381 -13.58 -17.79 1.80
C ARG A 381 -14.16 -19.09 1.24
N ALA A 382 -13.30 -20.09 1.11
CA ALA A 382 -13.68 -21.42 0.66
C ALA A 382 -14.09 -22.33 1.82
N VAL A 383 -15.00 -23.25 1.54
CA VAL A 383 -15.28 -24.41 2.40
C VAL A 383 -14.34 -25.55 2.02
N TRP A 384 -13.78 -26.23 3.03
CA TRP A 384 -12.83 -27.33 2.88
C TRP A 384 -13.28 -28.53 3.70
N GLN A 385 -13.06 -29.74 3.19
CA GLN A 385 -13.46 -30.99 3.84
C GLN A 385 -12.28 -31.98 3.92
N PRO A 386 -12.00 -32.60 5.08
CA PRO A 386 -10.93 -33.59 5.23
C PRO A 386 -11.02 -34.77 4.25
N LYS A 387 -12.24 -35.16 3.85
CA LYS A 387 -12.51 -36.25 2.90
C LYS A 387 -12.02 -35.95 1.47
N LYS A 388 -11.80 -34.67 1.11
CA LYS A 388 -11.33 -34.23 -0.21
C LYS A 388 -10.31 -33.08 -0.04
N PRO A 389 -9.13 -33.35 0.53
CA PRO A 389 -8.27 -32.29 1.08
C PRO A 389 -7.69 -31.35 0.01
N LYS A 390 -7.55 -31.81 -1.24
CA LYS A 390 -7.11 -30.99 -2.40
C LYS A 390 -8.26 -30.25 -3.12
N THR A 391 -9.48 -30.31 -2.60
CA THR A 391 -10.67 -29.69 -3.20
C THR A 391 -11.22 -28.60 -2.28
N TRP A 392 -11.45 -27.41 -2.83
CA TRP A 392 -12.06 -26.29 -2.14
C TRP A 392 -13.39 -26.00 -2.84
N THR A 393 -14.45 -25.72 -2.07
CA THR A 393 -15.80 -25.49 -2.61
C THR A 393 -16.34 -24.14 -2.14
N PHE A 394 -17.10 -23.47 -3.00
CA PHE A 394 -17.72 -22.17 -2.70
C PHE A 394 -19.24 -22.32 -2.71
N SER A 395 -19.93 -21.59 -1.84
CA SER A 395 -21.40 -21.55 -1.86
C SER A 395 -21.82 -20.64 -3.01
N PRO A 396 -22.51 -21.14 -4.06
CA PRO A 396 -22.79 -20.34 -5.25
C PRO A 396 -23.82 -19.22 -5.00
N GLN A 397 -24.53 -19.25 -3.88
CA GLN A 397 -25.38 -18.15 -3.42
C GLN A 397 -25.53 -18.24 -1.89
N VAL A 398 -25.17 -17.17 -1.17
CA VAL A 398 -25.45 -17.04 0.26
C VAL A 398 -26.87 -16.52 0.50
N THR A 399 -27.69 -17.32 1.18
CA THR A 399 -29.05 -16.97 1.61
C THR A 399 -29.19 -17.07 3.12
N GLY A 400 -30.04 -16.24 3.72
CA GLY A 400 -30.30 -16.26 5.16
C GLY A 400 -29.07 -15.84 5.99
N ILE A 401 -28.74 -16.62 7.02
CA ILE A 401 -27.77 -16.29 8.08
C ILE A 401 -26.31 -16.62 7.68
N LEU A 402 -26.09 -17.32 6.57
CA LEU A 402 -24.74 -17.69 6.11
C LEU A 402 -23.84 -16.45 5.90
N PRO A 403 -22.56 -16.47 6.30
CA PRO A 403 -21.68 -15.31 6.14
C PRO A 403 -21.44 -14.87 4.69
N CYS A 404 -21.42 -13.57 4.45
CA CYS A 404 -21.17 -12.94 3.15
C CYS A 404 -19.78 -13.30 2.56
N LEU A 405 -18.79 -13.58 3.42
CA LEU A 405 -17.49 -14.10 3.00
C LEU A 405 -17.56 -15.45 2.28
N LEU A 406 -18.64 -16.22 2.42
CA LEU A 406 -18.82 -17.51 1.73
C LEU A 406 -19.55 -17.37 0.39
N ASP A 407 -19.98 -16.16 0.02
CA ASP A 407 -20.77 -15.91 -1.19
C ASP A 407 -19.89 -15.98 -2.43
N GLY A 408 -19.95 -17.11 -3.14
CA GLY A 408 -19.25 -17.32 -4.40
C GLY A 408 -19.81 -16.50 -5.56
N ASP A 409 -20.98 -15.86 -5.38
CA ASP A 409 -21.62 -15.00 -6.38
C ASP A 409 -21.17 -13.54 -6.24
N CYS A 410 -20.21 -13.13 -7.07
CA CYS A 410 -19.67 -11.78 -7.11
C CYS A 410 -20.22 -10.98 -8.30
N PHE A 411 -20.63 -9.73 -8.09
CA PHE A 411 -20.76 -8.78 -9.20
C PHE A 411 -19.39 -8.19 -9.54
N ILE A 412 -19.19 -7.92 -10.84
CA ILE A 412 -17.99 -7.26 -11.36
C ILE A 412 -18.44 -6.12 -12.27
N ARG A 413 -18.01 -4.90 -11.92
CA ARG A 413 -18.20 -3.67 -12.69
C ARG A 413 -16.84 -3.08 -13.04
N SER A 414 -16.63 -2.71 -14.30
CA SER A 414 -15.50 -1.90 -14.73
C SER A 414 -15.90 -0.98 -15.86
N ASN A 415 -15.34 0.22 -15.88
CA ASN A 415 -15.37 1.10 -17.06
C ASN A 415 -13.97 1.37 -17.64
N SER A 416 -12.97 0.55 -17.27
CA SER A 416 -11.63 0.64 -17.86
C SER A 416 -11.67 0.37 -19.36
N SER A 417 -10.98 1.19 -20.14
CA SER A 417 -10.80 1.03 -21.59
C SER A 417 -9.63 0.11 -21.96
N THR A 418 -8.86 -0.40 -20.99
CA THR A 418 -7.67 -1.23 -21.26
C THR A 418 -8.00 -2.46 -22.13
N PRO A 419 -7.11 -2.84 -23.07
CA PRO A 419 -7.33 -3.99 -23.95
C PRO A 419 -7.16 -5.31 -23.18
N ASP A 420 -6.14 -5.39 -22.33
CA ASP A 420 -5.86 -6.50 -21.43
C ASP A 420 -6.74 -6.51 -20.18
N LEU A 421 -7.93 -5.90 -20.19
CA LEU A 421 -8.82 -5.92 -19.02
C LEU A 421 -9.27 -7.35 -18.71
N GLY A 422 -8.96 -7.81 -17.50
CA GLY A 422 -9.32 -9.14 -17.01
C GLY A 422 -9.59 -9.19 -15.52
N ILE A 423 -9.84 -10.40 -15.03
CA ILE A 423 -9.98 -10.72 -13.61
C ILE A 423 -8.76 -11.52 -13.19
N LEU A 424 -8.00 -11.00 -12.22
CA LEU A 424 -6.94 -11.73 -11.55
C LEU A 424 -7.53 -12.49 -10.36
N PHE A 425 -7.21 -13.77 -10.25
CA PHE A 425 -7.54 -14.65 -9.13
C PHE A 425 -6.26 -15.10 -8.44
N GLU A 426 -6.19 -14.97 -7.12
CA GLU A 426 -5.13 -15.52 -6.28
C GLU A 426 -5.76 -16.46 -5.24
N LEU A 427 -5.36 -17.72 -5.21
CA LEU A 427 -5.82 -18.67 -4.19
C LEU A 427 -4.93 -18.51 -2.96
N GLY A 428 -5.51 -18.11 -1.84
CA GLY A 428 -4.79 -17.86 -0.60
C GLY A 428 -5.03 -18.93 0.47
N ILE A 429 -4.01 -19.15 1.30
CA ILE A 429 -4.17 -19.71 2.65
C ILE A 429 -3.67 -18.74 3.70
N SER A 430 -4.44 -18.56 4.77
CA SER A 430 -3.93 -17.95 6.01
C SER A 430 -3.49 -19.07 6.94
N TYR A 431 -2.30 -18.96 7.52
CA TYR A 431 -1.71 -20.01 8.37
C TYR A 431 -1.12 -19.45 9.66
N ILE A 432 -0.85 -20.36 10.59
CA ILE A 432 0.03 -20.14 11.75
C ILE A 432 1.16 -21.18 11.71
N ARG A 433 2.40 -20.78 11.98
CA ARG A 433 3.57 -21.67 12.01
C ARG A 433 3.65 -22.38 13.35
N ASN A 434 3.70 -23.70 13.35
CA ASN A 434 3.62 -24.51 14.58
C ASN A 434 4.83 -24.30 15.51
N SER A 435 5.99 -23.94 14.97
CA SER A 435 7.24 -23.74 15.74
C SER A 435 7.41 -22.35 16.35
N THR A 436 6.80 -21.31 15.76
CA THR A 436 7.00 -19.90 16.19
C THR A 436 5.72 -19.19 16.63
N GLY A 437 4.54 -19.72 16.27
CA GLY A 437 3.26 -19.03 16.47
C GLY A 437 3.00 -17.87 15.51
N GLU A 438 3.93 -17.60 14.57
CA GLU A 438 3.80 -16.54 13.57
C GLU A 438 2.64 -16.82 12.62
N ARG A 439 1.88 -15.77 12.27
CA ARG A 439 0.80 -15.84 11.29
C ARG A 439 1.25 -15.22 9.97
N GLY A 440 0.83 -15.82 8.87
CA GLY A 440 1.11 -15.32 7.53
C GLY A 440 0.06 -15.73 6.50
N GLU A 441 0.25 -15.30 5.27
CA GLU A 441 -0.56 -15.72 4.13
C GLU A 441 0.29 -16.09 2.91
N LEU A 442 -0.06 -17.21 2.28
CA LEU A 442 0.60 -17.71 1.08
C LEU A 442 -0.38 -17.77 -0.08
N SER A 443 0.12 -17.45 -1.27
CA SER A 443 -0.48 -17.83 -2.53
C SER A 443 -0.22 -19.31 -2.81
N CYS A 444 -1.29 -20.06 -3.05
CA CYS A 444 -1.28 -21.42 -3.55
C CYS A 444 -1.30 -21.50 -5.10
N GLY A 445 -1.12 -20.35 -5.75
CA GLY A 445 -1.21 -20.19 -7.20
C GLY A 445 -2.26 -19.17 -7.60
N TRP A 446 -2.09 -18.63 -8.81
CA TRP A 446 -2.90 -17.55 -9.37
C TRP A 446 -3.32 -17.87 -10.80
N VAL A 447 -4.35 -17.19 -11.30
CA VAL A 447 -4.72 -17.23 -12.72
C VAL A 447 -5.37 -15.93 -13.15
N PHE A 448 -5.14 -15.55 -14.40
CA PHE A 448 -5.67 -14.33 -15.01
C PHE A 448 -6.63 -14.67 -16.15
N LEU A 449 -7.87 -14.21 -16.04
CA LEU A 449 -8.90 -14.37 -17.06
C LEU A 449 -9.14 -13.03 -17.77
N LYS A 450 -8.59 -12.86 -18.98
CA LYS A 450 -8.93 -11.74 -19.85
C LYS A 450 -10.43 -11.75 -20.14
N LEU A 451 -11.07 -10.58 -20.07
CA LEU A 451 -12.51 -10.42 -20.34
C LEU A 451 -12.83 -10.13 -21.80
N PHE A 452 -11.80 -9.83 -22.60
CA PHE A 452 -11.88 -9.62 -24.04
C PHE A 452 -10.85 -10.50 -24.74
N ASP A 453 -11.15 -10.91 -25.96
CA ASP A 453 -10.16 -11.55 -26.83
C ASP A 453 -9.24 -10.52 -27.51
N ALA A 454 -8.30 -10.99 -28.33
CA ALA A 454 -7.35 -10.13 -29.05
C ALA A 454 -8.02 -9.18 -30.08
N SER A 455 -9.27 -9.45 -30.47
CA SER A 455 -10.07 -8.57 -31.35
C SER A 455 -10.91 -7.54 -30.56
N GLY A 456 -10.84 -7.56 -29.23
CA GLY A 456 -11.62 -6.69 -28.35
C GLY A 456 -13.06 -7.13 -28.14
N VAL A 457 -13.43 -8.35 -28.53
CA VAL A 457 -14.78 -8.90 -28.32
C VAL A 457 -14.89 -9.51 -26.91
N PRO A 458 -15.99 -9.27 -26.15
CA PRO A 458 -16.17 -9.84 -24.82
C PRO A 458 -16.22 -11.38 -24.83
N ILE A 459 -15.54 -12.03 -23.89
CA ILE A 459 -15.58 -13.50 -23.76
C ILE A 459 -16.99 -14.01 -23.43
N PRO A 460 -17.40 -15.19 -23.93
CA PRO A 460 -18.76 -15.68 -23.75
C PRO A 460 -19.10 -15.99 -22.28
N ALA A 461 -20.35 -15.76 -21.89
CA ALA A 461 -20.87 -16.05 -20.55
C ALA A 461 -21.08 -17.57 -20.35
N LYS A 462 -20.01 -18.29 -20.01
CA LYS A 462 -19.99 -19.74 -19.78
C LYS A 462 -19.20 -20.13 -18.52
N THR A 463 -19.12 -21.42 -18.24
CA THR A 463 -18.18 -21.98 -17.25
C THR A 463 -16.78 -22.06 -17.87
N TYR A 464 -15.77 -21.67 -17.09
CA TYR A 464 -14.36 -21.73 -17.43
C TYR A 464 -13.63 -22.63 -16.43
N GLU A 465 -12.76 -23.49 -16.94
CA GLU A 465 -11.81 -24.29 -16.19
C GLU A 465 -10.44 -23.63 -16.40
N LEU A 466 -9.89 -23.06 -15.33
CA LEU A 466 -8.71 -22.21 -15.36
C LEU A 466 -7.56 -22.92 -14.64
N PHE A 467 -6.49 -23.22 -15.36
CA PHE A 467 -5.27 -23.78 -14.76
C PHE A 467 -4.51 -22.70 -13.99
N LEU A 468 -3.97 -23.07 -12.84
CA LEU A 468 -3.25 -22.14 -11.97
C LEU A 468 -1.76 -22.12 -12.30
N ASN A 469 -1.19 -20.92 -12.29
CA ASN A 469 0.24 -20.67 -12.33
C ASN A 469 0.78 -20.58 -10.90
N GLY A 470 2.01 -21.03 -10.68
CA GLY A 470 2.75 -20.78 -9.44
C GLY A 470 3.39 -19.40 -9.46
N GLY A 471 4.14 -19.08 -8.41
CA GLY A 471 4.82 -17.78 -8.33
C GLY A 471 3.85 -16.63 -8.02
N THR A 472 4.26 -15.41 -8.35
CA THR A 472 3.40 -14.22 -8.32
C THR A 472 2.78 -13.93 -9.70
N PRO A 473 1.73 -13.09 -9.79
CA PRO A 473 1.12 -12.64 -11.06
C PRO A 473 2.06 -11.94 -12.06
N TYR A 474 3.29 -11.66 -11.66
CA TYR A 474 4.32 -11.01 -12.47
C TYR A 474 5.44 -11.97 -12.89
N GLU A 475 5.50 -13.17 -12.31
CA GLU A 475 6.40 -14.26 -12.72
C GLU A 475 5.79 -15.06 -13.89
N LYS A 476 6.62 -15.53 -14.81
CA LYS A 476 6.22 -16.41 -15.92
C LYS A 476 6.88 -17.78 -15.76
N GLY A 477 6.21 -18.83 -16.22
CA GLY A 477 6.77 -20.19 -16.28
C GLY A 477 6.85 -20.95 -14.95
N VAL A 478 6.45 -20.36 -13.82
CA VAL A 478 6.47 -21.03 -12.51
C VAL A 478 5.29 -22.00 -12.39
N GLU A 479 5.57 -23.30 -12.22
CA GLU A 479 4.54 -24.31 -11.98
C GLU A 479 4.10 -24.33 -10.50
N VAL A 480 2.79 -24.57 -10.25
CA VAL A 480 2.26 -24.69 -8.88
C VAL A 480 2.78 -25.97 -8.17
N ASP A 481 2.91 -27.07 -8.91
CA ASP A 481 3.38 -28.37 -8.40
C ASP A 481 4.28 -29.07 -9.43
N PRO A 482 5.62 -28.85 -9.38
CA PRO A 482 6.58 -29.51 -10.26
C PRO A 482 6.66 -31.04 -10.12
N SER A 483 5.89 -31.68 -9.22
CA SER A 483 5.76 -33.14 -9.22
C SER A 483 4.80 -33.67 -10.28
N VAL A 484 3.94 -32.81 -10.85
CA VAL A 484 2.98 -33.17 -11.90
C VAL A 484 3.68 -33.30 -13.26
N SER A 485 4.52 -32.32 -13.62
CA SER A 485 5.33 -32.29 -14.84
C SER A 485 6.39 -33.39 -14.87
N ARG A 486 7.16 -33.58 -13.78
CA ARG A 486 8.12 -34.69 -13.65
C ARG A 486 7.50 -36.09 -13.80
N ARG A 487 6.20 -36.24 -13.51
CA ARG A 487 5.45 -37.50 -13.72
C ARG A 487 4.81 -37.61 -15.11
N ALA A 488 4.83 -36.53 -15.90
CA ALA A 488 4.28 -36.46 -17.24
C ALA A 488 5.24 -36.94 -18.33
N GLN A 489 6.55 -36.99 -18.06
CA GLN A 489 7.55 -37.52 -19.00
C GLN A 489 7.19 -38.97 -19.41
N GLY A 490 7.01 -39.17 -20.72
CA GLY A 490 6.54 -40.41 -21.34
C GLY A 490 5.40 -40.21 -22.34
N SER A 491 4.78 -41.32 -22.76
CA SER A 491 3.70 -41.37 -23.77
C SER A 491 2.59 -40.32 -23.57
N VAL A 492 2.02 -39.83 -24.68
CA VAL A 492 0.89 -38.87 -24.78
C VAL A 492 -0.27 -39.18 -23.82
N PHE A 493 -0.54 -40.46 -23.54
CA PHE A 493 -1.55 -40.87 -22.56
C PHE A 493 -1.24 -40.42 -21.12
N ARG A 494 0.04 -40.47 -20.69
CA ARG A 494 0.48 -39.89 -19.42
C ARG A 494 0.36 -38.38 -19.41
N GLN A 495 0.64 -37.72 -20.54
CA GLN A 495 0.52 -36.28 -20.70
C GLN A 495 -0.94 -35.83 -20.49
N MET A 496 -1.93 -36.51 -21.09
CA MET A 496 -3.36 -36.26 -20.81
C MET A 496 -3.76 -36.50 -19.35
N ILE A 497 -3.20 -37.51 -18.69
CA ILE A 497 -3.45 -37.77 -17.26
C ILE A 497 -2.83 -36.69 -16.36
N SER A 498 -1.69 -36.13 -16.74
CA SER A 498 -1.02 -35.05 -16.00
C SER A 498 -1.78 -33.73 -16.04
N VAL A 499 -2.41 -33.37 -17.17
CA VAL A 499 -3.29 -32.18 -17.26
C VAL A 499 -4.45 -32.27 -16.25
N ARG A 500 -5.08 -33.44 -16.11
CA ARG A 500 -6.14 -33.67 -15.10
C ARG A 500 -5.65 -33.62 -13.64
N ARG A 501 -4.34 -33.54 -13.41
CA ARG A 501 -3.72 -33.43 -12.09
C ARG A 501 -3.20 -32.02 -11.79
N GLN A 502 -3.23 -31.10 -12.75
CA GLN A 502 -2.83 -29.72 -12.52
C GLN A 502 -3.82 -29.00 -11.57
N PRO A 503 -3.34 -28.12 -10.68
CA PRO A 503 -4.20 -27.27 -9.86
C PRO A 503 -5.06 -26.35 -10.73
N GLN A 504 -6.37 -26.31 -10.44
CA GLN A 504 -7.34 -25.65 -11.32
C GLN A 504 -8.50 -25.01 -10.54
N LEU A 505 -8.99 -23.89 -11.07
CA LEU A 505 -10.12 -23.11 -10.58
C LEU A 505 -11.29 -23.20 -11.57
N LEU A 506 -12.49 -23.53 -11.09
CA LEU A 506 -13.71 -23.49 -11.87
C LEU A 506 -14.53 -22.24 -11.52
N VAL A 507 -14.76 -21.40 -12.53
CA VAL A 507 -15.62 -20.21 -12.43
C VAL A 507 -16.70 -20.22 -13.49
N LYS A 508 -17.81 -19.50 -13.27
CA LYS A 508 -18.88 -19.32 -14.24
C LYS A 508 -19.21 -17.85 -14.41
N LEU A 509 -19.10 -17.33 -15.63
CA LEU A 509 -19.54 -15.99 -15.98
C LEU A 509 -21.01 -15.99 -16.40
N ARG A 510 -21.77 -14.98 -15.98
CA ARG A 510 -23.18 -14.79 -16.30
C ARG A 510 -23.46 -13.33 -16.66
N SER A 511 -24.22 -13.13 -17.74
CA SER A 511 -24.78 -11.82 -18.10
C SER A 511 -25.83 -11.37 -17.08
N LEU A 512 -25.85 -10.07 -16.76
CA LEU A 512 -26.89 -9.49 -15.90
C LEU A 512 -28.26 -9.47 -16.58
N ASN A 513 -29.29 -9.91 -15.85
CA ASN A 513 -30.70 -9.65 -16.21
C ASN A 513 -31.05 -8.15 -16.04
N ARG A 514 -32.19 -7.72 -16.59
CA ARG A 514 -32.63 -6.31 -16.57
C ARG A 514 -32.69 -5.70 -15.17
N ARG A 515 -33.19 -6.45 -14.17
CA ARG A 515 -33.32 -5.98 -12.77
C ARG A 515 -31.96 -5.83 -12.11
N SER A 516 -31.09 -6.85 -12.21
CA SER A 516 -29.74 -6.81 -11.65
C SER A 516 -28.87 -5.75 -12.32
N ARG A 517 -29.06 -5.49 -13.63
CA ARG A 517 -28.36 -4.41 -14.34
C ARG A 517 -28.77 -3.03 -13.84
N ALA A 518 -30.07 -2.75 -13.73
CA ALA A 518 -30.59 -1.47 -13.23
C ALA A 518 -30.24 -1.23 -11.75
N MET A 519 -30.17 -2.29 -10.95
CA MET A 519 -29.73 -2.25 -9.56
C MET A 519 -28.24 -1.92 -9.45
N LEU A 520 -27.39 -2.69 -10.14
CA LEU A 520 -25.94 -2.52 -10.06
C LEU A 520 -25.46 -1.21 -10.71
N SER A 521 -26.21 -0.60 -11.63
CA SER A 521 -25.87 0.70 -12.20
C SER A 521 -25.95 1.87 -11.21
N LEU A 522 -26.50 1.67 -10.02
CA LEU A 522 -26.45 2.64 -8.90
C LEU A 522 -25.15 2.57 -8.10
N LEU A 523 -24.27 1.59 -8.39
CA LEU A 523 -22.95 1.45 -7.80
C LEU A 523 -21.87 2.09 -8.69
N PRO A 524 -20.69 2.46 -8.12
CA PRO A 524 -19.58 3.01 -8.89
C PRO A 524 -19.19 2.14 -10.08
N GLU A 525 -18.65 2.79 -11.10
CA GLU A 525 -18.37 2.18 -12.41
C GLU A 525 -17.31 1.07 -12.36
N THR A 526 -16.39 1.15 -11.41
CA THR A 526 -15.40 0.11 -11.11
C THR A 526 -15.56 -0.36 -9.66
N LEU A 527 -16.09 -1.57 -9.47
CA LEU A 527 -16.29 -2.18 -8.15
C LEU A 527 -16.48 -3.70 -8.29
N VAL A 528 -15.89 -4.46 -7.36
CA VAL A 528 -16.07 -5.90 -7.20
C VAL A 528 -16.64 -6.19 -5.82
N GLY A 529 -17.70 -7.01 -5.73
CA GLY A 529 -18.29 -7.36 -4.44
C GLY A 529 -19.29 -8.51 -4.51
N SER A 530 -19.73 -8.99 -3.35
CA SER A 530 -20.70 -10.09 -3.24
C SER A 530 -22.12 -9.61 -3.58
N MET A 531 -22.87 -10.43 -4.31
CA MET A 531 -24.26 -10.19 -4.65
C MET A 531 -25.16 -10.09 -3.41
N CYS A 532 -24.91 -10.86 -2.34
CA CYS A 532 -25.69 -10.78 -1.10
C CYS A 532 -25.51 -9.44 -0.34
N SER A 533 -24.40 -8.73 -0.60
CA SER A 533 -24.11 -7.40 -0.02
C SER A 533 -24.62 -6.21 -0.86
N ALA A 534 -24.89 -6.42 -2.15
CA ALA A 534 -25.07 -5.35 -3.14
C ALA A 534 -26.16 -4.33 -2.77
N HIS A 535 -27.28 -4.76 -2.17
CA HIS A 535 -28.36 -3.84 -1.77
C HIS A 535 -27.91 -2.86 -0.67
N LEU A 536 -27.06 -3.30 0.27
CA LEU A 536 -26.53 -2.46 1.34
C LEU A 536 -25.60 -1.36 0.78
N LEU A 537 -24.80 -1.71 -0.22
CA LEU A 537 -23.93 -0.77 -0.92
C LEU A 537 -24.74 0.28 -1.69
N ILE A 538 -25.87 -0.13 -2.29
CA ILE A 538 -26.79 0.78 -2.99
C ILE A 538 -27.51 1.70 -2.01
N PHE A 539 -27.94 1.22 -0.84
CA PHE A 539 -28.53 2.08 0.19
C PHE A 539 -27.52 3.11 0.69
N TYR A 540 -26.25 2.72 0.87
CA TYR A 540 -25.19 3.67 1.21
C TYR A 540 -24.96 4.71 0.11
N ARG A 541 -24.90 4.30 -1.17
CA ARG A 541 -24.81 5.21 -2.33
C ARG A 541 -26.01 6.14 -2.46
N GLN A 542 -27.21 5.67 -2.14
CA GLN A 542 -28.42 6.51 -2.09
C GLN A 542 -28.33 7.54 -0.95
N ILE A 543 -27.89 7.14 0.25
CA ILE A 543 -27.69 8.05 1.38
C ILE A 543 -26.59 9.09 1.08
N LEU A 544 -25.54 8.73 0.34
CA LEU A 544 -24.58 9.70 -0.19
C LEU A 544 -25.25 10.72 -1.11
N GLY A 545 -26.07 10.28 -2.07
CA GLY A 545 -26.80 11.20 -2.96
C GLY A 545 -27.79 12.10 -2.22
N ASP A 546 -28.57 11.52 -1.30
CA ASP A 546 -29.49 12.24 -0.41
C ASP A 546 -28.77 13.37 0.34
N VAL A 547 -27.74 13.03 1.13
CA VAL A 547 -27.09 13.97 2.04
C VAL A 547 -26.15 14.95 1.33
N LEU A 548 -25.44 14.52 0.28
CA LEU A 548 -24.43 15.35 -0.40
C LEU A 548 -25.00 16.20 -1.54
N LEU A 549 -26.16 15.82 -2.12
CA LEU A 549 -26.74 16.52 -3.28
C LEU A 549 -28.16 17.04 -3.02
N ARG A 550 -29.08 16.21 -2.50
CA ARG A 550 -30.51 16.57 -2.37
C ARG A 550 -30.78 17.47 -1.16
N ASP A 551 -30.26 17.09 0.00
CA ASP A 551 -30.60 17.69 1.29
C ASP A 551 -29.75 18.96 1.58
N ARG A 552 -28.87 19.35 0.65
CA ARG A 552 -28.06 20.58 0.75
C ARG A 552 -28.87 21.79 0.27
N THR A 553 -29.04 22.77 1.14
CA THR A 553 -29.63 24.08 0.80
C THR A 553 -28.78 24.89 -0.17
N ASN A 554 -27.46 24.73 -0.10
CA ASN A 554 -26.50 25.33 -1.04
C ASN A 554 -25.38 24.31 -1.36
N LEU A 555 -25.18 24.00 -2.64
CA LEU A 555 -24.10 23.13 -3.13
C LEU A 555 -22.70 23.73 -2.87
N GLN A 556 -22.59 25.06 -2.81
CA GLN A 556 -21.33 25.79 -2.57
C GLN A 556 -21.01 25.99 -1.08
N SER A 557 -21.88 25.59 -0.16
CA SER A 557 -21.54 25.63 1.27
C SER A 557 -20.37 24.70 1.57
N ALA A 558 -19.48 25.11 2.49
CA ALA A 558 -18.39 24.30 3.02
C ALA A 558 -18.70 23.71 4.42
N ASP A 559 -19.97 23.76 4.85
CA ASP A 559 -20.38 23.35 6.20
C ASP A 559 -20.13 21.85 6.45
N LEU A 560 -19.71 21.52 7.67
CA LEU A 560 -19.40 20.16 8.07
C LEU A 560 -20.65 19.26 8.06
N ILE A 561 -20.64 18.23 7.23
CA ILE A 561 -21.74 17.26 7.13
C ILE A 561 -21.60 16.18 8.21
N SER A 562 -22.35 16.31 9.31
CA SER A 562 -22.34 15.39 10.46
C SER A 562 -23.30 14.20 10.30
N HIS A 563 -23.15 13.39 9.25
CA HIS A 563 -24.03 12.22 9.04
C HIS A 563 -23.41 10.89 9.53
N PRO A 564 -23.99 10.21 10.54
CA PRO A 564 -23.35 9.06 11.17
C PRO A 564 -23.20 7.86 10.23
N VAL A 565 -24.07 7.69 9.22
CA VAL A 565 -23.96 6.60 8.24
C VAL A 565 -22.83 6.86 7.25
N LEU A 566 -22.61 8.11 6.85
CA LEU A 566 -21.50 8.46 5.96
C LEU A 566 -20.16 8.19 6.64
N ALA A 567 -20.02 8.60 7.91
CA ALA A 567 -18.80 8.39 8.69
C ALA A 567 -18.49 6.91 8.98
N THR A 568 -19.48 6.09 9.37
CA THR A 568 -19.16 4.73 9.85
C THR A 568 -19.31 3.63 8.80
N PHE A 569 -20.20 3.75 7.81
CA PHE A 569 -20.46 2.63 6.89
C PHE A 569 -19.22 2.16 6.11
N PRO A 570 -18.31 3.04 5.65
CA PRO A 570 -17.03 2.62 5.08
C PRO A 570 -16.21 1.73 6.03
N LEU A 571 -16.20 2.05 7.33
CA LEU A 571 -15.51 1.24 8.35
C LEU A 571 -16.21 -0.09 8.62
N LEU A 572 -17.55 -0.12 8.58
CA LEU A 572 -18.34 -1.34 8.74
C LEU A 572 -18.11 -2.31 7.58
N LEU A 573 -17.96 -1.80 6.35
CA LEU A 573 -17.73 -2.62 5.16
C LEU A 573 -16.45 -3.46 5.24
N GLU A 574 -15.43 -2.95 5.94
CA GLU A 574 -14.17 -3.66 6.20
C GLU A 574 -14.27 -4.72 7.30
N GLN A 575 -15.44 -4.89 7.94
CA GLN A 575 -15.72 -5.84 9.03
C GLN A 575 -16.85 -6.80 8.61
N PRO A 576 -16.52 -7.96 8.00
CA PRO A 576 -17.53 -8.81 7.35
C PRO A 576 -18.58 -9.41 8.31
N ASP A 577 -18.19 -9.69 9.55
CA ASP A 577 -19.08 -10.12 10.63
C ASP A 577 -20.14 -9.05 10.97
N VAL A 578 -19.74 -7.78 10.99
CA VAL A 578 -20.65 -6.66 11.21
C VAL A 578 -21.54 -6.40 10.00
N MET A 579 -21.01 -6.58 8.78
CA MET A 579 -21.81 -6.55 7.55
C MET A 579 -22.86 -7.68 7.53
N ASP A 580 -22.53 -8.88 8.00
CA ASP A 580 -23.50 -9.98 8.11
C ASP A 580 -24.55 -9.75 9.19
N ALA A 581 -24.17 -9.17 10.33
CA ALA A 581 -25.12 -8.74 11.35
C ALA A 581 -26.09 -7.67 10.82
N LEU A 582 -25.58 -6.71 10.03
CA LEU A 582 -26.37 -5.67 9.37
C LEU A 582 -27.30 -6.25 8.29
N ARG A 583 -26.78 -7.12 7.42
CA ARG A 583 -27.54 -7.82 6.36
C ARG A 583 -28.66 -8.68 6.93
N SER A 584 -28.39 -9.42 8.00
CA SER A 584 -29.38 -10.24 8.70
C SER A 584 -30.45 -9.39 9.38
N SER A 585 -30.05 -8.30 10.05
CA SER A 585 -30.98 -7.34 10.68
C SER A 585 -31.86 -6.64 9.62
N TRP A 586 -31.30 -6.33 8.45
CA TRP A 586 -32.04 -5.76 7.34
C TRP A 586 -33.05 -6.77 6.77
N ALA A 587 -32.64 -8.01 6.50
CA ALA A 587 -33.54 -9.04 5.97
C ALA A 587 -34.72 -9.35 6.92
N GLU A 588 -34.46 -9.41 8.23
CA GLU A 588 -35.48 -9.50 9.28
C GLU A 588 -36.45 -8.32 9.16
N LYS A 589 -35.93 -7.08 9.06
CA LYS A 589 -36.78 -5.89 8.97
C LYS A 589 -37.57 -5.82 7.67
N GLU A 590 -36.97 -6.15 6.53
CA GLU A 590 -37.61 -6.13 5.20
C GLU A 590 -38.77 -7.13 5.09
N SER A 591 -38.69 -8.26 5.81
CA SER A 591 -39.78 -9.23 5.90
C SER A 591 -41.04 -8.65 6.58
N THR A 592 -40.85 -7.66 7.46
CA THR A 592 -41.94 -6.98 8.21
C THR A 592 -42.55 -5.78 7.46
N LEU A 593 -41.98 -5.36 6.32
CA LEU A 593 -42.46 -4.19 5.56
C LEU A 593 -43.66 -4.55 4.67
N LYS A 594 -44.73 -3.74 4.75
CA LYS A 594 -45.87 -3.84 3.82
C LYS A 594 -45.42 -3.47 2.41
N ARG A 595 -46.12 -3.97 1.39
CA ARG A 595 -45.72 -3.80 -0.04
C ARG A 595 -45.59 -2.33 -0.47
N ALA A 596 -46.37 -1.42 0.12
CA ALA A 596 -46.29 0.02 -0.10
C ALA A 596 -45.14 0.73 0.67
N GLU A 597 -44.55 0.07 1.68
CA GLU A 597 -43.39 0.59 2.43
C GLU A 597 -42.05 0.12 1.85
N LYS A 598 -42.06 -0.64 0.75
CA LYS A 598 -40.86 -1.12 0.04
C LYS A 598 -40.35 -0.14 -1.02
N ASP A 599 -40.77 1.12 -0.93
CA ASP A 599 -40.35 2.19 -1.82
C ASP A 599 -38.96 2.73 -1.40
N GLN A 600 -38.12 3.08 -2.38
CA GLN A 600 -36.67 3.24 -2.15
C GLN A 600 -36.33 4.41 -1.20
N GLY A 601 -37.11 5.49 -1.20
CA GLY A 601 -36.91 6.60 -0.25
C GLY A 601 -37.20 6.23 1.21
N VAL A 602 -38.24 5.41 1.46
CA VAL A 602 -38.62 4.96 2.82
C VAL A 602 -37.61 3.94 3.37
N ILE A 603 -36.98 3.18 2.48
CA ILE A 603 -35.94 2.20 2.81
C ILE A 603 -34.66 2.88 3.33
N SER A 604 -34.27 4.04 2.80
CA SER A 604 -33.10 4.82 3.22
C SER A 604 -33.17 5.23 4.70
N ASP A 605 -34.25 5.90 5.12
CA ASP A 605 -34.49 6.29 6.52
C ASP A 605 -34.65 5.07 7.46
N ARG A 606 -35.28 3.98 6.99
CA ARG A 606 -35.42 2.75 7.78
C ARG A 606 -34.11 1.97 7.91
N PHE A 607 -33.18 2.09 6.96
CA PHE A 607 -31.82 1.53 7.07
C PHE A 607 -31.00 2.23 8.15
N CYS A 608 -31.09 3.57 8.25
CA CYS A 608 -30.54 4.33 9.37
C CYS A 608 -31.07 3.84 10.72
N LYS A 609 -32.37 3.56 10.83
CA LYS A 609 -33.02 3.02 12.04
C LYS A 609 -32.62 1.56 12.33
N ALA A 610 -32.47 0.72 11.30
CA ALA A 610 -32.01 -0.67 11.45
C ALA A 610 -30.59 -0.74 12.01
N ARG A 611 -29.68 0.15 11.57
CA ARG A 611 -28.31 0.24 12.09
C ARG A 611 -28.26 0.50 13.60
N CYS A 612 -29.13 1.36 14.12
CA CYS A 612 -29.23 1.64 15.56
C CYS A 612 -29.63 0.39 16.37
N LEU A 613 -30.46 -0.49 15.79
CA LEU A 613 -30.81 -1.78 16.39
C LEU A 613 -29.65 -2.78 16.32
N SER A 614 -28.93 -2.87 15.20
CA SER A 614 -27.74 -3.73 15.07
C SER A 614 -26.63 -3.33 16.05
N HIS A 615 -26.41 -2.04 16.28
CA HIS A 615 -25.44 -1.56 17.28
C HIS A 615 -25.84 -1.97 18.70
N ARG A 616 -27.14 -1.87 19.06
CA ARG A 616 -27.66 -2.39 20.34
C ARG A 616 -27.54 -3.91 20.45
N LYS A 617 -27.78 -4.67 19.37
CA LYS A 617 -27.67 -6.14 19.34
C LYS A 617 -26.21 -6.59 19.53
N LEU A 618 -25.25 -5.92 18.89
CA LEU A 618 -23.81 -6.16 19.07
C LEU A 618 -23.31 -5.77 20.47
N LEU A 619 -23.76 -4.63 21.02
CA LEU A 619 -23.46 -4.25 22.41
C LEU A 619 -24.05 -5.24 23.42
N SER A 620 -25.23 -5.80 23.14
CA SER A 620 -25.83 -6.84 23.98
C SER A 620 -25.03 -8.15 23.92
N LEU A 621 -24.60 -8.58 22.73
CA LEU A 621 -23.77 -9.77 22.54
C LEU A 621 -22.39 -9.64 23.21
N ARG A 622 -21.77 -8.46 23.15
CA ARG A 622 -20.54 -8.16 23.91
C ARG A 622 -20.75 -8.17 25.43
N LYS A 623 -21.93 -7.73 25.92
CA LYS A 623 -22.26 -7.75 27.36
C LYS A 623 -22.63 -9.15 27.88
N SER A 624 -23.11 -10.05 27.03
CA SER A 624 -23.52 -11.40 27.44
C SER A 624 -22.38 -12.41 27.57
N GLY A 625 -21.12 -12.01 27.33
CA GLY A 625 -19.95 -12.87 27.60
C GLY A 625 -19.91 -14.18 26.82
N ILE A 626 -20.60 -14.27 25.68
CA ILE A 626 -20.58 -15.44 24.82
C ILE A 626 -19.34 -15.34 23.93
N ASP A 627 -18.20 -15.74 24.49
CA ASP A 627 -17.06 -16.17 23.69
C ASP A 627 -17.53 -17.21 22.67
N GLY A 628 -17.00 -17.10 21.45
CA GLY A 628 -17.23 -18.08 20.39
C GLY A 628 -16.55 -19.41 20.71
N ARG A 629 -17.10 -20.17 21.65
CA ARG A 629 -16.74 -21.58 21.83
C ARG A 629 -17.15 -22.34 20.58
N GLU A 630 -16.17 -23.05 20.03
CA GLU A 630 -16.34 -24.03 18.98
C GLU A 630 -17.54 -24.94 19.27
N THR A 631 -18.55 -24.92 18.41
CA THR A 631 -19.47 -26.04 18.31
C THR A 631 -18.74 -27.18 17.62
N LYS A 632 -17.98 -27.94 18.41
CA LYS A 632 -17.62 -29.32 18.07
C LYS A 632 -18.92 -30.08 17.82
N SER A 633 -19.14 -30.48 16.58
CA SER A 633 -20.14 -31.45 16.18
C SER A 633 -19.46 -32.49 15.28
N SER A 634 -19.80 -33.75 15.54
CA SER A 634 -19.20 -34.95 14.96
C SER A 634 -19.51 -35.14 13.47
#